data_AF-A0A7S1CTN1-F1
#
_entry.id   AF-A0A7S1CTN1-F1
#
_cell.length_a   1.000
_cell.length_b   1.000
_cell.length_c   1.000
_cell.angle_alpha   90.00
_cell.angle_beta   90.00
_cell.angle_gamma   90.00
#
_symmetry.space_group_name_H-M   'P 1'
#
loop_
_entity.id
_entity.type
_entity.pdbx_description
1 polymer ?
#
loop_
_entity_poly.entity_id
_entity_poly.type
_entity_poly.pdbx_seq_one_letter_code
_entity_poly.pdbx_strand_id
1 'polypeptide(L)'
;AERAPGQLEVVLSYSDNVLQIADNVLFAQETIRNVATHHGMKAVFLPKTSMLSAGNGLHLHFSFKDIGSPQNAFSDSSRTTGISRKGESFIEGLLDHLPSLLSFSLPTVNSYRRVGAGCWTGSSVDWSTEDKEVPVRVCVDLNTRKATNVEYKL
;
A
#
# COMPACT_ATOMS: atom_id res chain seq x y z
N ALA A 1 -7.80 9.76 12.05
CA ALA A 1 -7.79 10.98 11.23
C ALA A 1 -6.43 11.06 10.58
N GLU A 2 -6.41 11.31 9.27
CA GLU A 2 -5.19 11.37 8.47
C GLU A 2 -4.66 12.81 8.36
N ARG A 3 -3.77 13.06 7.39
CA ARG A 3 -3.05 14.33 7.26
C ARG A 3 -3.88 15.51 6.75
N ALA A 4 -4.83 15.29 5.84
CA ALA A 4 -5.69 16.36 5.34
C ALA A 4 -6.96 16.53 6.20
N PRO A 5 -7.51 17.75 6.35
CA PRO A 5 -8.79 17.96 7.03
C PRO A 5 -9.91 17.11 6.42
N GLY A 6 -10.64 16.38 7.26
CA GLY A 6 -11.71 15.47 6.83
C GLY A 6 -11.23 14.16 6.18
N GLN A 7 -9.91 13.91 6.13
CA GLN A 7 -9.35 12.66 5.62
C GLN A 7 -9.34 11.59 6.72
N LEU A 8 -9.81 10.40 6.37
CA LEU A 8 -9.90 9.24 7.25
C LEU A 8 -9.31 8.02 6.54
N GLU A 9 -8.76 7.10 7.32
CA GLU A 9 -8.25 5.82 6.86
C GLU A 9 -8.97 4.69 7.59
N VAL A 10 -9.27 3.61 6.86
CA VAL A 10 -9.77 2.35 7.40
C VAL A 10 -8.86 1.25 6.90
N VAL A 11 -8.22 0.55 7.82
CA VAL A 11 -7.33 -0.57 7.52
C VAL A 11 -8.13 -1.86 7.48
N LEU A 12 -8.01 -2.61 6.38
CA LEU A 12 -8.64 -3.91 6.22
C LEU A 12 -7.70 -5.02 6.71
N SER A 13 -8.26 -6.08 7.28
CA SER A 13 -7.49 -7.27 7.65
C SER A 13 -6.88 -7.94 6.43
N TYR A 14 -5.67 -8.47 6.58
CA TYR A 14 -5.04 -9.30 5.55
C TYR A 14 -5.72 -10.68 5.45
N SER A 15 -5.54 -11.35 4.33
CA SER A 15 -6.04 -12.70 4.06
C SER A 15 -5.12 -13.41 3.08
N ASP A 16 -5.05 -14.74 3.16
CA ASP A 16 -4.37 -15.56 2.15
C ASP A 16 -5.20 -15.65 0.84
N ASN A 17 -6.47 -15.22 0.86
CA ASN A 17 -7.34 -15.14 -0.32
C ASN A 17 -7.33 -13.73 -0.93
N VAL A 18 -6.52 -13.54 -1.98
CA VAL A 18 -6.35 -12.25 -2.66
C VAL A 18 -7.65 -11.75 -3.31
N LEU A 19 -8.48 -12.64 -3.87
CA LEU A 19 -9.74 -12.25 -4.49
C LEU A 19 -10.72 -11.69 -3.45
N GLN A 20 -10.78 -12.32 -2.27
CA GLN A 20 -11.58 -11.83 -1.16
C GLN A 20 -11.11 -10.44 -0.68
N ILE A 21 -9.80 -10.17 -0.69
CA ILE A 21 -9.29 -8.83 -0.35
C ILE A 21 -9.79 -7.79 -1.35
N ALA A 22 -9.77 -8.11 -2.65
CA ALA A 22 -10.27 -7.21 -3.68
C ALA A 22 -11.76 -6.89 -3.47
N ASP A 23 -12.58 -7.91 -3.18
CA ASP A 23 -13.99 -7.73 -2.85
C ASP A 23 -14.18 -6.86 -1.59
N ASN A 24 -13.37 -7.10 -0.55
CA ASN A 24 -13.44 -6.34 0.70
C ASN A 24 -13.11 -4.86 0.48
N VAL A 25 -12.19 -4.51 -0.43
CA VAL A 25 -11.91 -3.10 -0.78
C VAL A 25 -13.16 -2.45 -1.38
N LEU A 26 -13.84 -3.12 -2.31
CA LEU A 26 -15.08 -2.61 -2.92
C LEU A 26 -16.19 -2.47 -1.87
N PHE A 27 -16.40 -3.48 -1.04
CA PHE A 27 -17.39 -3.43 0.04
C PHE A 27 -17.11 -2.33 1.05
N ALA A 28 -15.85 -2.12 1.43
CA ALA A 28 -15.48 -1.04 2.33
C ALA A 28 -15.81 0.32 1.70
N GLN A 29 -15.47 0.54 0.43
CA GLN A 29 -15.76 1.80 -0.25
C GLN A 29 -17.26 2.08 -0.37
N GLU A 30 -18.07 1.08 -0.74
CA GLU A 30 -19.53 1.24 -0.83
C GLU A 30 -20.17 1.46 0.54
N THR A 31 -19.71 0.73 1.56
CA THR A 31 -20.17 0.92 2.94
C THR A 31 -19.88 2.33 3.42
N ILE A 32 -18.66 2.82 3.21
CA ILE A 32 -18.26 4.19 3.57
C ILE A 32 -19.10 5.23 2.81
N ARG A 33 -19.36 5.03 1.51
CA ARG A 33 -20.23 5.92 0.72
C ARG A 33 -21.65 5.98 1.29
N ASN A 34 -22.23 4.83 1.61
CA ASN A 34 -23.59 4.74 2.13
C ASN A 34 -23.72 5.36 3.52
N VAL A 35 -22.78 5.08 4.42
CA VAL A 35 -22.74 5.69 5.75
C VAL A 35 -22.58 7.22 5.64
N ALA A 36 -21.64 7.70 4.82
CA ALA A 36 -21.46 9.14 4.62
C ALA A 36 -22.75 9.80 4.10
N THR A 37 -23.41 9.18 3.11
CA THR A 37 -24.67 9.68 2.53
C THR A 37 -25.78 9.74 3.57
N HIS A 38 -25.90 8.71 4.42
CA HIS A 38 -26.88 8.69 5.50
C HIS A 38 -26.71 9.85 6.49
N HIS A 39 -25.47 10.31 6.68
CA HIS A 39 -25.13 11.45 7.52
C HIS A 39 -25.07 12.79 6.75
N GLY A 40 -25.60 12.87 5.52
CA GLY A 40 -25.60 14.09 4.72
C GLY A 40 -24.22 14.53 4.23
N MET A 41 -23.25 13.62 4.23
CA MET A 41 -21.87 13.82 3.78
C MET A 41 -21.60 13.08 2.46
N LYS A 42 -20.46 13.39 1.82
CA LYS A 42 -19.99 12.69 0.62
C LYS A 42 -18.57 12.17 0.83
N ALA A 43 -18.41 10.85 0.85
CA ALA A 43 -17.09 10.23 0.82
C ALA A 43 -16.50 10.26 -0.60
N VAL A 44 -15.24 10.65 -0.73
CA VAL A 44 -14.55 10.79 -2.02
C VAL A 44 -13.23 10.02 -1.99
N PHE A 45 -13.05 9.11 -2.95
CA PHE A 45 -11.85 8.27 -3.08
C PHE A 45 -10.91 8.74 -4.21
N LEU A 46 -11.11 9.97 -4.71
CA LEU A 46 -10.23 10.56 -5.71
C LEU A 46 -8.80 10.67 -5.18
N PRO A 47 -7.76 10.30 -5.97
CA PRO A 47 -6.36 10.35 -5.52
C PRO A 47 -5.92 11.73 -5.04
N LYS A 48 -6.37 12.79 -5.70
CA LYS A 48 -6.13 14.18 -5.31
C LYS A 48 -7.45 14.95 -5.36
N THR A 49 -7.88 15.47 -4.21
CA THR A 49 -9.10 16.29 -4.09
C THR A 49 -8.79 17.79 -4.12
N SER A 50 -7.60 18.16 -3.64
CA SER A 50 -7.05 19.52 -3.66
C SER A 50 -5.55 19.45 -3.89
N MET A 51 -5.00 20.36 -4.71
CA MET A 51 -3.56 20.42 -4.97
C MET A 51 -2.72 20.74 -3.72
N LEU A 52 -3.32 21.46 -2.77
CA LEU A 52 -2.66 21.94 -1.55
C LEU A 52 -2.76 20.97 -0.37
N SER A 53 -3.48 19.85 -0.52
CA SER A 53 -3.73 18.89 0.57
C SER A 53 -3.09 17.54 0.28
N ALA A 54 -2.92 16.71 1.30
CA ALA A 54 -2.53 15.32 1.11
C ALA A 54 -3.54 14.60 0.20
N GLY A 55 -3.05 13.67 -0.61
CA GLY A 55 -3.91 12.85 -1.47
C GLY A 55 -4.40 11.59 -0.77
N ASN A 56 -5.35 10.89 -1.39
CA ASN A 56 -5.88 9.62 -0.90
C ASN A 56 -5.13 8.44 -1.53
N GLY A 57 -4.56 7.58 -0.68
CA GLY A 57 -3.84 6.36 -1.01
C GLY A 57 -4.70 5.10 -1.01
N LEU A 58 -4.22 4.04 -1.66
CA LEU A 58 -4.62 2.66 -1.39
C LEU A 58 -3.35 1.81 -1.39
N HIS A 59 -2.67 1.75 -0.25
CA HIS A 59 -1.43 0.99 -0.14
C HIS A 59 -1.75 -0.50 -0.03
N LEU A 60 -0.96 -1.32 -0.73
CA LEU A 60 -1.11 -2.78 -0.74
C LEU A 60 0.06 -3.40 0.01
N HIS A 61 -0.25 -4.15 1.06
CA HIS A 61 0.73 -4.89 1.85
C HIS A 61 0.79 -6.34 1.36
N PHE A 62 1.98 -6.79 0.96
CA PHE A 62 2.24 -8.14 0.48
C PHE A 62 3.20 -8.88 1.39
N SER A 63 2.78 -10.08 1.81
CA SER A 63 3.65 -11.15 2.29
C SER A 63 3.16 -12.44 1.64
N PHE A 64 3.99 -13.47 1.66
CA PHE A 64 3.65 -14.74 1.01
C PHE A 64 4.22 -15.90 1.81
N LYS A 65 3.66 -17.08 1.56
CA LYS A 65 4.05 -18.34 2.20
C LYS A 65 4.38 -19.35 1.12
N ASP A 66 5.25 -20.30 1.43
CA ASP A 66 5.44 -21.45 0.57
C ASP A 66 4.23 -22.38 0.64
N ILE A 67 3.91 -23.06 -0.47
CA ILE A 67 2.79 -24.00 -0.53
C ILE A 67 2.97 -25.07 0.55
N GLY A 68 1.97 -25.21 1.42
CA GLY A 68 1.99 -26.16 2.54
C GLY A 68 2.74 -25.68 3.78
N SER A 69 3.33 -24.48 3.77
CA SER A 69 3.97 -23.87 4.93
C SER A 69 3.10 -22.75 5.51
N PRO A 70 2.90 -22.70 6.84
CA PRO A 70 2.26 -21.55 7.48
C PRO A 70 3.20 -20.36 7.64
N GLN A 71 4.50 -20.54 7.38
CA GLN A 71 5.54 -19.55 7.65
C GLN A 71 5.60 -18.47 6.58
N ASN A 72 5.80 -17.23 7.01
CA ASN A 72 6.03 -16.09 6.13
C ASN A 72 7.37 -16.24 5.40
N ALA A 73 7.31 -16.53 4.11
CA ALA A 73 8.46 -16.70 3.24
C ALA A 73 9.06 -15.38 2.75
N PHE A 74 8.43 -14.23 3.02
CA PHE A 74 9.03 -12.92 2.76
C PHE A 74 10.13 -12.57 3.78
N SER A 75 9.95 -12.99 5.04
CA SER A 75 10.84 -12.67 6.16
C SER A 75 11.89 -13.75 6.41
N ASP A 76 13.10 -13.37 6.78
CA ASP A 76 14.14 -14.28 7.25
C ASP A 76 14.96 -13.62 8.37
N SER A 77 14.74 -14.09 9.61
CA SER A 77 15.41 -13.51 10.77
C SER A 77 16.89 -13.85 10.90
N SER A 78 17.42 -14.76 10.09
CA SER A 78 18.86 -15.06 10.07
C SER A 78 19.67 -14.04 9.27
N ARG A 79 19.00 -13.25 8.42
CA ARG A 79 19.63 -12.27 7.53
C ARG A 79 19.65 -10.88 8.17
N THR A 80 20.71 -10.11 7.91
CA THR A 80 20.88 -8.74 8.43
C THR A 80 19.76 -7.80 8.01
N THR A 81 19.23 -7.96 6.80
CA THR A 81 18.09 -7.17 6.29
C THR A 81 16.76 -7.61 6.90
N GLY A 82 16.68 -8.83 7.47
CA GLY A 82 15.43 -9.46 7.88
C GLY A 82 14.56 -9.95 6.72
N ILE A 83 14.97 -9.72 5.48
CA ILE A 83 14.25 -10.08 4.25
C ILE A 83 14.85 -11.37 3.70
N SER A 84 14.00 -12.33 3.35
CA SER A 84 14.46 -13.58 2.72
C SER A 84 14.95 -13.33 1.30
N ARG A 85 15.70 -14.28 0.73
CA ARG A 85 16.09 -14.21 -0.69
C ARG A 85 14.87 -14.13 -1.63
N LYS A 86 13.78 -14.82 -1.29
CA LYS A 86 12.52 -14.74 -2.06
C LYS A 86 11.88 -13.35 -1.92
N GLY A 87 11.95 -12.75 -0.73
CA GLY A 87 11.47 -11.39 -0.49
C GLY A 87 12.25 -10.35 -1.27
N GLU A 88 13.58 -10.46 -1.30
CA GLU A 88 14.46 -9.61 -2.11
C GLU A 88 14.13 -9.74 -3.61
N SER A 89 14.01 -10.96 -4.13
CA SER A 89 13.61 -11.17 -5.54
C SER A 89 12.19 -10.68 -5.85
N PHE A 90 11.26 -10.73 -4.90
CA PHE A 90 9.92 -10.16 -5.09
C PHE A 90 9.96 -8.64 -5.20
N ILE A 91 10.76 -7.97 -4.35
CA ILE A 91 10.98 -6.52 -4.41
C ILE A 91 11.64 -6.12 -5.74
N GLU A 92 12.66 -6.87 -6.18
CA GLU A 92 13.32 -6.66 -7.47
C GLU A 92 12.31 -6.69 -8.62
N GLY A 93 11.47 -7.73 -8.69
CA GLY A 93 10.42 -7.82 -9.71
C GLY A 93 9.40 -6.68 -9.64
N LEU A 94 9.03 -6.22 -8.44
CA LEU A 94 8.15 -5.06 -8.30
C LEU A 94 8.80 -3.79 -8.87
N LEU A 95 10.10 -3.58 -8.65
CA LEU A 95 10.82 -2.41 -9.13
C LEU A 95 11.04 -2.43 -10.64
N ASP A 96 11.41 -3.60 -11.18
CA ASP A 96 11.59 -3.80 -12.63
C ASP A 96 10.30 -3.53 -13.41
N HIS A 97 9.17 -3.94 -12.85
CA HIS A 97 7.86 -3.77 -13.46
C HIS A 97 7.14 -2.50 -13.03
N LEU A 98 7.70 -1.70 -12.12
CA LEU A 98 7.05 -0.53 -11.53
C LEU A 98 6.45 0.41 -12.59
N PRO A 99 7.17 0.80 -13.68
CA PRO A 99 6.60 1.67 -14.72
C PRO A 99 5.35 1.08 -15.38
N SER A 100 5.32 -0.24 -15.61
CA SER A 100 4.17 -0.92 -16.21
C SER A 100 3.01 -1.11 -15.23
N LEU A 101 3.30 -1.31 -13.94
CA LEU A 101 2.28 -1.44 -12.91
C LEU A 101 1.46 -0.14 -12.73
N LEU A 102 2.04 1.02 -13.02
CA LEU A 102 1.35 2.31 -12.92
C LEU A 102 0.09 2.39 -13.80
N SER A 103 0.03 1.68 -14.93
CA SER A 103 -1.20 1.68 -15.75
C SER A 103 -2.38 1.02 -15.03
N PHE A 104 -2.10 0.13 -14.08
CA PHE A 104 -3.10 -0.54 -13.26
C PHE A 104 -3.34 0.16 -11.93
N SER A 105 -2.28 0.64 -11.27
CA SER A 105 -2.37 1.24 -9.93
C SER A 105 -2.70 2.74 -9.95
N LEU A 106 -2.27 3.46 -11.01
CA LEU A 106 -2.58 4.86 -11.27
C LEU A 106 -3.37 5.04 -12.58
N PRO A 107 -4.58 4.47 -12.71
CA PRO A 107 -5.26 4.34 -14.00
C PRO A 107 -5.89 5.65 -14.52
N THR A 108 -5.74 6.78 -13.81
CA THR A 108 -6.36 8.05 -14.19
C THR A 108 -5.35 9.19 -14.19
N VAL A 109 -5.61 10.24 -14.97
CA VAL A 109 -4.79 11.47 -14.96
C VAL A 109 -4.71 12.09 -13.56
N ASN A 110 -5.77 11.99 -12.75
CA ASN A 110 -5.77 12.50 -11.39
C ASN A 110 -4.86 11.69 -10.45
N SER A 111 -4.64 10.40 -10.73
CA SER A 111 -3.77 9.52 -9.96
C SER A 111 -2.32 10.04 -9.94
N TYR A 112 -1.82 10.48 -11.08
CA TYR A 112 -0.46 11.04 -11.20
C TYR A 112 -0.26 12.35 -10.43
N ARG A 113 -1.33 13.08 -10.11
CA ARG A 113 -1.25 14.30 -9.26
C ARG A 113 -0.96 13.99 -7.78
N ARG A 114 -1.01 12.71 -7.39
CA ARG A 114 -0.62 12.20 -6.05
C ARG A 114 0.84 11.74 -6.01
N VAL A 115 1.57 11.81 -7.11
CA VAL A 115 2.95 11.33 -7.20
C VAL A 115 3.89 12.52 -7.31
N GLY A 116 4.97 12.51 -6.53
CA GLY A 116 5.94 13.60 -6.50
C GLY A 116 6.55 13.82 -5.13
N ALA A 117 7.54 14.72 -5.08
CA ALA A 117 8.22 15.08 -3.83
C ALA A 117 7.23 15.62 -2.79
N GLY A 118 7.31 15.12 -1.56
CA GLY A 118 6.44 15.53 -0.45
C GLY A 118 4.99 15.05 -0.58
N CYS A 119 4.73 14.00 -1.37
CA CYS A 119 3.43 13.34 -1.46
C CYS A 119 3.35 12.03 -0.66
N TRP A 120 4.43 11.59 0.00
CA TRP A 120 4.50 10.32 0.75
C TRP A 120 4.23 9.06 -0.11
N THR A 121 4.50 9.13 -1.41
CA THR A 121 4.15 8.07 -2.38
C THR A 121 5.32 7.60 -3.25
N GLY A 122 6.44 8.32 -3.29
CA GLY A 122 7.51 8.06 -4.27
C GLY A 122 7.57 9.11 -5.37
N SER A 123 8.78 9.39 -5.84
CA SER A 123 9.02 10.16 -7.09
C SER A 123 10.09 9.54 -7.99
N SER A 124 10.59 8.36 -7.61
CA SER A 124 11.65 7.59 -8.26
C SER A 124 11.36 6.10 -8.12
N VAL A 125 12.02 5.27 -8.94
CA VAL A 125 12.02 3.82 -8.78
C VAL A 125 12.97 3.48 -7.66
N ASP A 126 12.45 3.22 -6.47
CA ASP A 126 13.26 2.96 -5.28
C ASP A 126 12.48 2.16 -4.23
N TRP A 127 13.21 1.55 -3.30
CA TRP A 127 12.64 0.91 -2.12
C TRP A 127 13.48 1.20 -0.89
N SER A 128 12.84 1.18 0.27
CA SER A 128 13.52 1.41 1.54
C SER A 128 12.73 0.82 2.71
N THR A 129 13.42 0.57 3.81
CA THR A 129 12.83 0.03 5.04
C THR A 129 12.25 1.17 5.86
N GLU A 130 10.97 1.07 6.22
CA GLU A 130 10.21 2.07 6.99
C GLU A 130 10.08 3.48 6.37
N ASP A 131 10.71 3.75 5.23
CA ASP A 131 10.62 5.05 4.57
C ASP A 131 9.28 5.25 3.84
N LYS A 132 8.53 6.26 4.28
CA LYS A 132 7.23 6.61 3.71
C LYS A 132 7.32 7.53 2.49
N GLU A 133 8.50 7.87 1.98
CA GLU A 133 8.65 8.67 0.76
C GLU A 133 8.94 7.82 -0.48
N VAL A 134 9.27 6.54 -0.36
CA VAL A 134 9.50 5.62 -1.49
C VAL A 134 8.21 4.95 -1.98
N PRO A 135 8.15 4.47 -3.23
CA PRO A 135 6.97 3.75 -3.74
C PRO A 135 6.84 2.31 -3.23
N VAL A 136 7.95 1.67 -2.87
CA VAL A 136 8.00 0.31 -2.32
C VAL A 136 8.66 0.36 -0.95
N ARG A 137 7.89 0.11 0.12
CA ARG A 137 8.39 0.19 1.50
C ARG A 137 8.42 -1.19 2.15
N VAL A 138 9.56 -1.59 2.71
CA VAL A 138 9.58 -2.77 3.58
C VAL A 138 9.13 -2.37 4.98
N CYS A 139 8.08 -3.03 5.47
CA CYS A 139 7.57 -2.82 6.82
C CYS A 139 8.21 -3.81 7.78
N VAL A 140 8.52 -3.34 8.98
CA VAL A 140 9.05 -4.16 10.07
C VAL A 140 8.09 -4.20 11.26
N ASP A 141 8.08 -5.33 11.96
CA ASP A 141 7.41 -5.42 13.25
C ASP A 141 8.09 -4.48 14.26
N LEU A 142 7.30 -3.70 14.98
CA LEU A 142 7.83 -2.64 15.86
C LEU A 142 8.63 -3.21 17.04
N ASN A 143 8.32 -4.41 17.50
CA ASN A 143 8.95 -5.03 18.67
C ASN A 143 10.23 -5.77 18.29
N THR A 144 10.19 -6.53 17.20
CA THR A 144 11.27 -7.41 16.77
C THR A 144 12.18 -6.76 15.73
N ARG A 145 11.74 -5.66 15.11
CA ARG A 145 12.41 -4.97 14.00
C ARG A 145 12.67 -5.87 12.79
N LYS A 146 11.95 -6.99 12.69
CA LYS A 146 12.06 -7.94 11.59
C LYS A 146 11.10 -7.52 10.48
N ALA A 147 11.56 -7.61 9.22
CA ALA A 147 10.72 -7.39 8.07
C ALA A 147 9.53 -8.36 8.08
N THR A 148 8.33 -7.84 7.85
CA THR A 148 7.07 -8.63 7.88
C THR A 148 6.44 -8.72 6.50
N ASN A 149 6.48 -7.63 5.74
CA ASN A 149 5.84 -7.50 4.44
C ASN A 149 6.52 -6.38 3.66
N VAL A 150 6.22 -6.32 2.37
CA VAL A 150 6.46 -5.13 1.54
C VAL A 150 5.13 -4.39 1.34
N GLU A 151 5.17 -3.08 1.26
CA GLU A 151 4.05 -2.19 0.97
C GLU A 151 4.30 -1.52 -0.38
N TYR A 152 3.36 -1.67 -1.31
CA TYR A 152 3.30 -0.96 -2.57
C TYR A 152 2.35 0.22 -2.45
N LYS A 153 2.80 1.43 -2.81
CA LYS A 153 2.10 2.68 -2.45
C LYS A 153 1.59 3.50 -3.64
N LEU A 154 1.98 3.11 -4.84
CA LEU A 154 1.55 3.72 -6.10
C LEU A 154 0.30 3.03 -6.66
#